data_AF-A0A077PYE7-F1
#
_entry.id   AF-A0A077PYE7-F1
#
_cell.length_a   1.000
_cell.length_b   1.000
_cell.length_c   1.000
_cell.angle_alpha   90.00
_cell.angle_beta   90.00
_cell.angle_gamma   90.00
#
_symmetry.space_group_name_H-M   'P 1'
#
loop_
_entity.id
_entity.type
_entity.pdbx_description
1 polymer ?
#
loop_
_entity_poly.entity_id
_entity_poly.type
_entity_poly.pdbx_seq_one_letter_code
_entity_poly.pdbx_strand_id
1 'polypeptide(L)' 'MIKLFISYNARVRIVYIEQDYKRWRQQNSNRQYIVPDKVMDRMLCKLEVPTPEEAHEVCYFIDSVMLNNVSSA' A
#
# COMPACT_ATOMS: atom_id res chain seq x y z
N MET A 1 13.39 -1.49 -4.99
CA MET A 1 12.72 -1.59 -6.31
C MET A 1 12.33 -0.22 -6.87
N ILE A 2 11.85 0.75 -6.07
CA ILE A 2 11.49 2.08 -6.57
C ILE A 2 12.65 2.80 -7.28
N LYS A 3 13.86 2.77 -6.68
CA LYS A 3 15.10 3.31 -7.29
C LYS A 3 15.39 2.76 -8.69
N LEU A 4 15.02 1.50 -8.95
CA LEU A 4 15.20 0.89 -10.27
C LEU A 4 14.31 1.57 -11.31
N PHE A 5 13.01 1.72 -11.03
CA PHE A 5 12.10 2.41 -11.95
C PHE A 5 12.51 3.86 -12.20
N ILE A 6 12.93 4.56 -11.15
CA ILE A 6 13.45 5.94 -11.26
C ILE A 6 14.69 5.96 -12.17
N SER A 7 15.60 4.99 -12.05
CA SER A 7 16.80 4.93 -12.89
C SER A 7 16.51 4.71 -14.39
N TYR A 8 15.36 4.11 -14.72
CA TYR A 8 14.85 4.01 -16.08
C TYR A 8 14.03 5.22 -16.52
N ASN A 9 14.06 6.31 -15.74
CA ASN A 9 13.31 7.54 -15.99
C ASN A 9 11.78 7.32 -16.04
N ALA A 10 11.29 6.29 -15.33
CA ALA A 10 9.87 6.00 -15.25
C ALA A 10 9.20 6.86 -14.16
N ARG A 11 7.98 7.34 -14.44
CA ARG A 11 7.14 7.97 -13.41
C ARG A 11 6.54 6.89 -12.50
N VAL A 12 6.85 6.98 -11.21
CA VAL A 12 6.44 6.01 -10.19
C VAL A 12 5.37 6.62 -9.29
N ARG A 13 4.25 5.92 -9.11
CA ARG A 13 3.19 6.25 -8.17
C ARG A 13 3.00 5.10 -7.18
N ILE A 14 2.99 5.41 -5.89
CA ILE A 14 2.69 4.47 -4.81
C ILE A 14 1.26 4.71 -4.35
N VAL A 15 0.46 3.64 -4.26
CA VAL A 15 -0.89 3.70 -3.67
C VAL A 15 -0.87 2.81 -2.43
N TYR A 16 -0.85 3.44 -1.27
CA TYR A 16 -0.96 2.77 0.02
C TYR A 16 -2.44 2.54 0.34
N ILE A 17 -2.79 1.31 0.73
CA ILE A 17 -4.17 0.93 1.05
C ILE A 17 -4.19 0.43 2.48
N GLU A 18 -4.91 1.14 3.34
CA GLU A 18 -5.13 0.77 4.73
C GLU A 18 -6.60 0.44 4.98
N GLN A 19 -6.81 -0.69 5.65
CA GLN A 19 -8.12 -1.19 6.01
C GLN A 19 -8.04 -1.92 7.34
N ASP A 20 -9.12 -1.82 8.13
CA ASP A 20 -9.25 -2.62 9.35
C ASP A 20 -8.86 -4.10 9.16
N TYR A 21 -8.08 -4.61 10.12
CA TYR A 21 -7.50 -5.94 10.06
C TYR A 21 -8.54 -7.06 9.96
N LYS A 22 -9.71 -6.92 10.61
CA LYS A 22 -10.78 -7.93 10.53
C LYS A 22 -11.35 -7.99 9.12
N ARG A 23 -11.57 -6.83 8.50
CA ARG A 23 -12.06 -6.75 7.11
C ARG A 23 -11.01 -7.31 6.14
N TRP A 24 -9.73 -7.03 6.36
CA TRP A 24 -8.64 -7.59 5.56
C TRP A 24 -8.59 -9.12 5.62
N ARG A 25 -8.75 -9.70 6.81
CA ARG A 25 -8.83 -11.17 7.01
C ARG A 25 -10.05 -11.78 6.33
N GLN A 26 -11.22 -11.14 6.46
CA GLN A 26 -12.45 -11.59 5.80
C GLN A 26 -12.33 -11.54 4.27
N GLN A 27 -11.71 -10.50 3.72
CA GLN A 27 -11.44 -10.42 2.28
C GLN A 27 -10.52 -11.55 1.84
N ASN A 28 -9.45 -11.83 2.59
CA ASN A 28 -8.52 -12.89 2.27
C ASN A 28 -9.15 -14.30 2.32
N SER A 29 -10.03 -14.58 3.28
CA SER A 29 -10.72 -15.87 3.37
C SER A 29 -11.69 -16.13 2.21
N ASN A 30 -12.17 -15.07 1.57
CA ASN A 30 -13.11 -15.14 0.45
C ASN A 30 -12.42 -15.23 -0.92
N ARG A 31 -11.09 -15.31 -0.99
CA ARG A 31 -10.33 -15.40 -2.24
C ARG A 31 -10.16 -16.85 -2.69
N GLN A 32 -10.14 -17.08 -4.00
CA GLN A 32 -9.86 -18.40 -4.61
C GLN A 32 -8.54 -19.02 -4.11
N TYR A 33 -7.54 -18.18 -3.83
CA TYR A 33 -6.26 -18.58 -3.26
C TYR A 33 -6.03 -17.82 -1.95
N ILE A 34 -6.39 -18.46 -0.85
CA ILE A 34 -6.31 -17.89 0.49
C ILE A 34 -4.84 -17.83 0.92
N VAL A 35 -4.42 -16.69 1.46
CA VAL A 35 -3.11 -16.56 2.13
C VAL A 35 -3.24 -17.10 3.57
N PRO A 36 -2.37 -18.02 4.03
CA PRO A 36 -2.45 -18.51 5.40
C PRO A 36 -2.29 -17.40 6.44
N ASP A 37 -3.01 -17.51 7.55
CA ASP A 37 -3.06 -16.50 8.62
C ASP A 37 -1.68 -16.09 9.14
N LYS A 38 -0.77 -17.06 9.37
CA LYS A 38 0.61 -16.78 9.82
C LYS A 38 1.40 -15.93 8.82
N VAL A 39 1.10 -16.03 7.53
CA VAL A 39 1.74 -15.23 6.49
C VAL A 39 1.12 -13.83 6.47
N MET A 40 -0.20 -13.72 6.62
CA MET A 40 -0.88 -12.44 6.78
C MET A 40 -0.31 -11.66 7.97
N ASP A 41 -0.17 -12.29 9.13
CA ASP A 41 0.40 -11.65 10.32
C ASP A 41 1.84 -11.19 10.08
N ARG A 42 2.64 -12.00 9.39
CA ARG A 42 4.01 -11.63 9.00
C ARG A 42 4.04 -10.45 8.03
N MET A 43 3.10 -10.37 7.08
CA MET A 43 2.99 -9.24 6.16
C MET A 43 2.64 -7.96 6.92
N LEU A 44 1.68 -8.04 7.85
CA LEU A 44 1.28 -6.90 8.68
C LEU A 44 2.45 -6.37 9.52
N CYS A 45 3.24 -7.25 10.15
CA CYS A 45 4.41 -6.84 10.93
C CYS A 45 5.51 -6.15 10.09
N LYS A 46 5.49 -6.29 8.77
CA LYS A 46 6.46 -5.68 7.86
C LYS A 46 5.90 -4.49 7.09
N LEU A 47 4.63 -4.14 7.30
CA LEU A 47 3.99 -3.05 6.61
C LEU A 47 4.53 -1.72 7.17
N GLU A 48 5.07 -0.90 6.28
CA GLU A 48 5.53 0.45 6.59
C GLU A 48 4.71 1.45 5.76
N VAL A 49 4.35 2.58 6.37
CA VAL A 49 3.64 3.65 5.68
C VAL A 49 4.64 4.38 4.78
N PRO A 50 4.38 4.50 3.47
CA PRO A 50 5.33 5.14 2.59
C PRO A 50 5.43 6.64 2.84
N THR A 51 6.62 7.21 2.67
CA THR A 51 6.84 8.66 2.78
C THR A 51 6.70 9.34 1.41
N PRO A 52 6.32 10.63 1.36
CA PRO A 52 6.14 11.35 0.09
C PRO A 52 7.38 11.36 -0.81
N GLU A 53 8.59 11.25 -0.24
CA GLU A 53 9.86 11.30 -0.96
C GLU A 53 10.24 9.98 -1.62
N GLU A 54 9.53 8.89 -1.32
CA GLU A 54 9.87 7.58 -1.87
C GLU A 54 9.55 7.44 -3.36
N ALA A 55 8.62 8.24 -3.90
CA ALA A 55 8.20 8.20 -5.29
C ALA A 55 7.78 9.59 -5.81
N HIS A 56 7.43 9.68 -7.10
CA HIS A 56 6.95 10.93 -7.69
C HIS A 56 5.55 11.31 -7.18
N GLU A 57 4.77 10.31 -6.75
CA GLU A 57 3.43 10.48 -6.24
C GLU A 57 3.13 9.38 -5.23
N VAL A 58 2.62 9.77 -4.07
CA VAL A 58 2.20 8.84 -3.01
C VAL A 58 0.76 9.17 -2.64
N CYS A 59 -0.14 8.20 -2.84
CA CYS A 59 -1.56 8.30 -2.49
C CYS A 59 -1.86 7.39 -1.30
N TYR A 60 -2.65 7.89 -0.35
CA TYR A 60 -3.09 7.12 0.81
C TYR A 60 -4.59 6.86 0.69
N PHE A 61 -4.97 5.59 0.66
CA PHE A 61 -6.36 5.14 0.65
C PHE A 61 -6.68 4.47 1.97
N ILE A 62 -7.32 5.20 2.87
CA ILE A 62 -7.59 4.76 4.24
C ILE A 62 -9.09 4.62 4.39
N ASP A 63 -9.55 3.45 4.82
CA ASP A 63 -10.97 3.15 5.06
C ASP A 63 -11.89 3.55 3.90
N SER A 64 -11.44 3.24 2.68
CA SER A 64 -12.15 3.53 1.44
C SER A 64 -12.24 5.03 1.06
N VAL A 65 -11.44 5.89 1.69
CA VAL A 65 -11.31 7.31 1.38
C VAL A 65 -9.91 7.61 0.83
N MET A 66 -9.83 8.34 -0.28
CA MET A 66 -8.56 8.86 -0.80
C MET A 66 -8.17 10.13 -0.05
N LEU A 67 -7.01 10.12 0.60
CA LEU A 67 -6.37 11.30 1.13
C LEU A 67 -5.42 11.85 0.06
N ASN A 68 -5.81 12.99 -0.51
CA ASN A 68 -4.95 13.71 -1.44
C ASN A 68 -4.05 14.65 -0.64
N ASN A 69 -2.75 14.32 -0.56
CA ASN A 69 -1.75 15.30 -0.14
C ASN A 69 -1.50 16.24 -1.33
N VAL A 70 -2.41 17.19 -1.53
CA VAL A 70 -2.21 18.28 -2.46
C VAL A 70 -1.36 19.33 -1.74
N SER A 71 -0.03 19.21 -1.84
CA SER A 71 0.82 20.38 -1.70
C SER A 71 0.89 21.03 -3.08
N SER A 72 -0.14 21.83 -3.39
CA SER A 72 -0.03 22.84 -4.44
C SER A 72 0.82 23.96 -3.87
N ALA A 73 1.95 24.21 -4.54
CA ALA A 73 2.68 25.47 -4.51
C ALA A 73 1.79 26.64 -4.96
#